data_AF-A0A0W0EW02-F1
#
_entry.id   AF-A0A0W0EW02-F1
#
_cell.length_a   1.000
_cell.length_b   1.000
_cell.length_c   1.000
_cell.angle_alpha   90.00
_cell.angle_beta   90.00
_cell.angle_gamma   90.00
#
_symmetry.space_group_name_H-M   'P 1'
#
loop_
_entity.id
_entity.type
_entity.pdbx_description
1 polymer ?
#
loop_
_entity_poly.entity_id
_entity_poly.type
_entity_poly.pdbx_seq_one_letter_code
_entity_poly.pdbx_strand_id
1 'polypeptide(L)'
;MSFLWRRRRPGLRHPLLLSSLILFFVATYELHLRWRYNSWLLDLEAYNQQVVHESSVPLHHPPRILLVSSLFPLSTSKHTWSQYSEWLNNFVSLSDTPIYLFLPAAVASELLPKPLPPNLTINTTYNHIWDLPPVSQIQSSFKEMWHQDRERDIHGPELYAIWSAKPWFTEQGMKNMGGADRWDYVFWNDAGSFRVPHPFKAWPAPERIHQIWERVGGREESKIIFPIFDMFKPRDRYWKEEDGPIDEEVSIGSFFGGPPSAVEWYTSMFYAYRDHYISKSSFIGKDQTFINSLILLFPSRFIGIYLNYPHSPAWTLPSSVLNHRWLRYMRKKYLTTWVETRALGRCKSEYTYYQFFLADKASRSELQEKWLVEARDNWDDRYGNGDKPEEIDRCRLTEAISFEDALRGDDVFGHDWNPPHRNLLL
;
A
#
# COMPACT_ATOMS: atom_id res chain seq x y z
N MET A 1 4.54 -46.74 -54.71
CA MET A 1 4.59 -45.27 -54.85
C MET A 1 4.95 -44.66 -53.50
N SER A 2 6.24 -44.48 -53.21
CA SER A 2 6.72 -43.84 -51.97
C SER A 2 7.16 -42.40 -52.28
N PHE A 3 6.44 -41.42 -51.73
CA PHE A 3 6.82 -40.02 -51.82
C PHE A 3 7.92 -39.73 -50.78
N LEU A 4 9.16 -39.65 -51.26
CA LEU A 4 10.32 -39.19 -50.48
C LEU A 4 10.19 -37.69 -50.19
N TRP A 5 9.66 -37.35 -49.01
CA TRP A 5 9.73 -36.00 -48.45
C TRP A 5 11.21 -35.64 -48.15
N ARG A 6 11.87 -34.97 -49.10
CA ARG A 6 13.14 -34.28 -48.86
C ARG A 6 12.90 -33.12 -47.90
N ARG A 7 13.14 -33.33 -46.61
CA ARG A 7 13.29 -32.24 -45.62
C ARG A 7 14.44 -31.34 -46.09
N ARG A 8 14.12 -30.19 -46.70
CA ARG A 8 15.09 -29.10 -46.90
C ARG A 8 15.57 -28.68 -45.53
N ARG A 9 16.86 -28.93 -45.23
CA ARG A 9 17.49 -28.40 -44.02
C ARG A 9 17.38 -26.88 -44.08
N PRO A 10 16.80 -26.21 -43.06
CA PRO A 10 16.80 -24.76 -43.02
C PRO A 10 18.26 -24.29 -43.08
N GLY A 11 18.61 -23.57 -44.14
CA GLY A 11 19.96 -23.09 -44.34
C GLY A 11 20.36 -22.11 -43.24
N LEU A 12 21.66 -22.05 -42.92
CA LEU A 12 22.30 -21.16 -41.94
C LEU A 12 22.02 -19.64 -42.09
N ARG A 13 21.16 -19.20 -43.02
CA ARG A 13 20.80 -17.80 -43.25
C ARG A 13 19.80 -17.24 -42.24
N HIS A 14 18.97 -18.08 -41.62
CA HIS A 14 18.00 -17.66 -40.61
C HIS A 14 18.59 -17.14 -39.29
N PRO A 15 19.65 -17.76 -38.68
CA PRO A 15 20.20 -17.26 -37.43
C PRO A 15 20.88 -15.88 -37.55
N LEU A 16 21.57 -15.61 -38.66
CA LEU A 16 22.21 -14.29 -38.88
C LEU A 16 21.17 -13.16 -38.97
N LEU A 17 20.08 -13.39 -39.69
CA LEU A 17 19.00 -12.41 -39.81
C LEU A 17 18.31 -12.16 -38.47
N LEU A 18 18.10 -13.22 -37.66
CA LEU A 18 17.55 -13.08 -36.32
C LEU A 18 18.49 -12.30 -35.39
N SER A 19 19.79 -12.58 -35.41
CA SER A 19 20.78 -11.85 -34.61
C SER A 19 20.87 -10.37 -35.00
N SER A 20 20.85 -10.05 -36.30
CA SER A 20 20.82 -8.66 -36.77
C SER A 20 19.56 -7.92 -36.33
N LEU A 21 18.40 -8.57 -36.38
CA LEU A 21 17.15 -7.99 -35.88
C LEU A 21 17.22 -7.73 -34.37
N ILE A 22 17.71 -8.69 -33.58
CA ILE A 22 17.87 -8.52 -32.12
C ILE A 22 18.80 -7.35 -31.81
N LEU A 23 19.96 -7.25 -32.47
CA LEU A 23 20.90 -6.15 -32.27
C LEU A 23 20.30 -4.81 -32.67
N PHE A 24 19.56 -4.75 -33.77
CA PHE A 24 18.84 -3.55 -34.18
C PHE A 24 17.81 -3.13 -33.12
N PHE A 25 16.97 -4.04 -32.66
CA PHE A 25 16.00 -3.76 -31.59
C PHE A 25 16.68 -3.27 -30.31
N VAL A 26 17.75 -3.94 -29.86
CA VAL A 26 18.51 -3.53 -28.67
C VAL A 26 19.09 -2.13 -28.87
N ALA A 27 19.71 -1.83 -30.01
CA ALA A 27 20.30 -0.51 -30.28
C ALA A 27 19.24 0.60 -30.39
N THR A 28 18.11 0.35 -31.04
CA THR A 28 17.01 1.32 -31.12
C THR A 28 16.37 1.57 -29.76
N TYR A 29 16.21 0.52 -28.94
CA TYR A 29 15.65 0.63 -27.60
C TYR A 29 16.63 1.33 -26.64
N GLU A 30 17.94 1.09 -26.77
CA GLU A 30 19.00 1.86 -26.10
C GLU A 30 18.92 3.36 -26.40
N LEU A 31 18.83 3.72 -27.68
CA LEU A 31 18.71 5.11 -28.09
C LEU A 31 17.43 5.75 -27.55
N HIS A 32 16.31 5.01 -27.57
CA HIS A 32 15.06 5.46 -26.97
C HIS A 32 15.18 5.71 -25.46
N LEU A 33 15.79 4.77 -24.72
CA LEU A 33 16.00 4.90 -23.29
C LEU A 33 16.92 6.08 -22.95
N ARG A 34 18.03 6.26 -23.69
CA ARG A 34 18.95 7.39 -23.48
C ARG A 34 18.29 8.73 -23.77
N TRP A 35 17.49 8.82 -24.83
CA TRP A 35 16.75 10.03 -25.16
C TRP A 35 15.73 10.36 -24.05
N ARG A 36 14.94 9.39 -23.61
CA ARG A 36 14.02 9.57 -22.46
C ARG A 36 14.76 9.96 -21.18
N TYR A 37 15.87 9.29 -20.88
CA TYR A 37 16.66 9.53 -19.67
C TYR A 37 17.25 10.94 -19.62
N ASN A 38 17.77 11.46 -20.75
CA ASN A 38 18.35 12.81 -20.79
C ASN A 38 17.31 13.92 -20.64
N SER A 39 16.14 13.79 -21.28
CA SER A 39 15.03 14.74 -21.07
C SER A 39 14.61 14.75 -19.60
N TRP A 40 14.59 13.57 -18.99
CA TRP A 40 14.08 13.37 -17.65
C TRP A 40 15.06 13.70 -16.52
N LEU A 41 16.38 13.58 -16.73
CA LEU A 41 17.39 14.01 -15.75
C LEU A 41 17.23 15.49 -15.36
N LEU A 42 16.86 16.33 -16.33
CA LEU A 42 16.57 17.74 -16.11
C LEU A 42 15.32 17.91 -15.22
N ASP A 43 14.29 17.10 -15.45
CA ASP A 43 13.08 17.09 -14.62
C ASP A 43 13.33 16.51 -13.22
N LEU A 44 14.23 15.52 -13.09
CA LEU A 44 14.59 14.92 -11.80
C LEU A 44 15.33 15.90 -10.91
N GLU A 45 16.27 16.68 -11.46
CA GLU A 45 17.01 17.66 -10.68
C GLU A 45 16.05 18.76 -10.18
N ALA A 46 15.10 19.18 -11.00
CA ALA A 46 14.01 20.07 -10.60
C ALA A 46 13.06 19.43 -9.57
N TYR A 47 12.70 18.16 -9.73
CA TYR A 47 11.81 17.44 -8.80
C TYR A 47 12.47 17.19 -7.44
N ASN A 48 13.73 16.77 -7.42
CA ASN A 48 14.50 16.63 -6.20
C ASN A 48 14.63 17.98 -5.49
N GLN A 49 14.69 19.10 -6.21
CA GLN A 49 14.61 20.42 -5.58
C GLN A 49 13.20 20.72 -5.05
N GLN A 50 12.15 20.33 -5.76
CA GLN A 50 10.75 20.66 -5.43
C GLN A 50 10.14 19.79 -4.31
N VAL A 51 10.42 18.48 -4.27
CA VAL A 51 9.98 17.57 -3.19
C VAL A 51 10.82 17.70 -1.93
N VAL A 52 12.05 18.25 -2.06
CA VAL A 52 12.91 18.57 -0.90
C VAL A 52 12.55 19.91 -0.27
N HIS A 53 11.79 20.78 -0.95
CA HIS A 53 11.07 21.86 -0.30
C HIS A 53 9.86 21.31 0.47
N GLU A 54 10.11 20.37 1.39
CA GLU A 54 9.32 20.34 2.62
C GLU A 54 9.35 21.77 3.14
N SER A 55 8.18 22.43 3.10
CA SER A 55 8.06 23.83 3.46
C SER A 55 8.78 24.03 4.78
N SER A 56 9.88 24.78 4.74
CA SER A 56 10.66 25.10 5.95
C SER A 56 9.90 26.05 6.85
N VAL A 57 8.72 26.51 6.42
CA VAL A 57 7.78 27.27 7.22
C VAL A 57 7.22 26.32 8.28
N PRO A 58 7.60 26.52 9.57
CA PRO A 58 7.05 25.72 10.64
C PRO A 58 5.54 25.91 10.66
N LEU A 59 4.78 24.83 10.67
CA LEU A 59 3.34 24.91 10.93
C LEU A 59 3.17 25.53 12.32
N HIS A 60 2.33 26.56 12.43
CA HIS A 60 2.08 27.22 13.72
C HIS A 60 1.61 26.22 14.78
N HIS A 61 0.90 25.17 14.35
CA HIS A 61 0.61 23.98 15.14
C HIS A 61 0.72 22.74 14.24
N PRO A 62 1.59 21.76 14.55
CA PRO A 62 1.63 20.51 13.80
C PRO A 62 0.30 19.77 13.95
N PRO A 63 -0.23 19.14 12.88
CA PRO A 63 -1.46 18.37 12.96
C PRO A 63 -1.45 17.33 14.07
N ARG A 64 -2.54 17.28 14.83
CA ARG A 64 -2.78 16.29 15.88
C ARG A 64 -3.27 15.00 15.23
N ILE A 65 -2.47 13.94 15.38
CA ILE A 65 -2.74 12.64 14.77
C ILE A 65 -3.05 11.63 15.86
N LEU A 66 -4.10 10.83 15.65
CA LEU A 66 -4.38 9.62 16.43
C LEU A 66 -4.14 8.38 15.57
N LEU A 67 -3.35 7.45 16.08
CA LEU A 67 -3.26 6.10 15.55
C LEU A 67 -4.21 5.15 16.29
N VAL A 68 -4.93 4.34 15.54
CA VAL A 68 -5.81 3.30 16.06
C VAL A 68 -5.40 1.95 15.51
N SER A 69 -5.36 0.94 16.38
CA SER A 69 -5.08 -0.44 16.00
C SER A 69 -5.91 -1.40 16.86
N SER A 70 -5.93 -2.68 16.49
CA SER A 70 -6.43 -3.76 17.33
C SER A 70 -5.54 -5.00 17.25
N LEU A 71 -5.65 -5.87 18.24
CA LEU A 71 -5.16 -7.24 18.15
C LEU A 71 -6.12 -8.14 18.94
N PHE A 72 -6.73 -9.09 18.24
CA PHE A 72 -7.59 -10.11 18.83
C PHE A 72 -7.01 -11.49 18.51
N PRO A 73 -6.91 -12.42 19.47
CA PRO A 73 -6.47 -13.79 19.21
C PRO A 73 -7.36 -14.45 18.17
N LEU A 74 -6.74 -15.19 17.26
CA LEU A 74 -7.43 -16.03 16.26
C LEU A 74 -7.26 -17.49 16.62
N SER A 75 -8.27 -18.31 16.33
CA SER A 75 -8.18 -19.78 16.46
C SER A 75 -7.06 -20.37 15.59
N THR A 76 -6.78 -19.72 14.46
CA THR A 76 -5.69 -20.06 13.55
C THR A 76 -4.97 -18.78 13.17
N SER A 77 -3.71 -18.68 13.55
CA SER A 77 -2.87 -17.52 13.25
C SER A 77 -1.75 -17.91 12.30
N LYS A 78 -1.47 -17.05 11.32
CA LYS A 78 -0.33 -17.16 10.40
C LYS A 78 1.02 -16.97 11.11
N HIS A 79 1.02 -16.29 12.24
CA HIS A 79 2.22 -15.87 12.96
C HIS A 79 2.18 -16.29 14.43
N THR A 80 3.37 -16.45 15.03
CA THR A 80 3.50 -16.83 16.44
C THR A 80 3.24 -15.65 17.37
N TRP A 81 2.88 -15.92 18.62
CA TRP A 81 2.70 -14.88 19.64
C TRP A 81 3.96 -14.04 19.90
N SER A 82 5.14 -14.66 19.81
CA SER A 82 6.42 -13.94 19.92
C SER A 82 6.59 -12.90 18.81
N GLN A 83 6.21 -13.24 17.57
CA GLN A 83 6.24 -12.30 16.46
C GLN A 83 5.27 -11.13 16.69
N TYR A 84 4.03 -11.42 17.15
CA TYR A 84 3.09 -10.34 17.48
C TYR A 84 3.59 -9.45 18.62
N SER A 85 4.26 -10.02 19.63
CA SER A 85 4.90 -9.24 20.70
C SER A 85 5.95 -8.30 20.14
N GLU A 86 6.85 -8.80 19.27
CA GLU A 86 7.89 -7.97 18.63
C GLU A 86 7.27 -6.84 17.80
N TRP A 87 6.27 -7.15 16.98
CA TRP A 87 5.64 -6.15 16.12
C TRP A 87 4.86 -5.10 16.92
N LEU A 88 4.19 -5.52 17.99
CA LEU A 88 3.50 -4.61 18.89
C LEU A 88 4.49 -3.72 19.64
N ASN A 89 5.63 -4.26 20.09
CA ASN A 89 6.70 -3.47 20.70
C ASN A 89 7.28 -2.42 19.75
N ASN A 90 7.50 -2.79 18.48
CA ASN A 90 7.89 -1.81 17.45
C ASN A 90 6.80 -0.74 17.28
N PHE A 91 5.54 -1.14 17.11
CA PHE A 91 4.43 -0.21 16.91
C PHE A 91 4.26 0.78 18.07
N VAL A 92 4.32 0.33 19.32
CA VAL A 92 4.17 1.21 20.50
C VAL A 92 5.44 1.99 20.83
N SER A 93 6.55 1.77 20.11
CA SER A 93 7.78 2.55 20.26
C SER A 93 7.69 3.96 19.65
N LEU A 94 6.61 4.26 18.93
CA LEU A 94 6.27 5.59 18.41
C LEU A 94 5.97 6.58 19.55
N SER A 95 7.01 7.06 20.23
CA SER A 95 6.91 7.82 21.48
C SER A 95 6.09 9.11 21.37
N ASP A 96 6.01 9.68 20.18
CA ASP A 96 5.46 11.03 19.96
C ASP A 96 4.07 10.99 19.32
N THR A 97 3.52 9.79 19.06
CA THR A 97 2.20 9.62 18.45
C THR A 97 1.21 9.03 19.44
N PRO A 98 0.08 9.69 19.74
CA PRO A 98 -1.00 9.08 20.49
C PRO A 98 -1.52 7.80 19.81
N ILE A 99 -1.58 6.70 20.56
CA ILE A 99 -2.07 5.40 20.09
C ILE A 99 -3.27 4.97 20.93
N TYR A 100 -4.34 4.55 20.27
CA TYR A 100 -5.48 3.87 20.88
C TYR A 100 -5.54 2.43 20.39
N LEU A 101 -5.39 1.47 21.31
CA LEU A 101 -5.28 0.05 20.99
C LEU A 101 -6.43 -0.75 21.58
N PHE A 102 -7.19 -1.45 20.74
CA PHE A 102 -8.17 -2.44 21.19
C PHE A 102 -7.52 -3.80 21.38
N LEU A 103 -7.55 -4.34 22.60
CA LEU A 103 -6.83 -5.57 22.95
C LEU A 103 -7.49 -6.26 24.15
N PRO A 104 -7.79 -7.57 24.11
CA PRO A 104 -8.29 -8.28 25.29
C PRO A 104 -7.34 -8.15 26.49
N ALA A 105 -7.88 -8.07 27.71
CA ALA A 105 -7.10 -7.83 28.92
C ALA A 105 -5.97 -8.85 29.16
N ALA A 106 -6.25 -10.13 28.83
CA ALA A 106 -5.27 -11.21 28.93
C ALA A 106 -4.08 -10.97 27.98
N VAL A 107 -4.35 -10.60 26.73
CA VAL A 107 -3.33 -10.34 25.71
C VAL A 107 -2.52 -9.09 26.06
N ALA A 108 -3.19 -8.02 26.54
CA ALA A 108 -2.51 -6.80 27.00
C ALA A 108 -1.51 -7.09 28.12
N SER A 109 -1.89 -7.95 29.06
CA SER A 109 -1.06 -8.32 30.21
C SER A 109 0.18 -9.14 29.82
N GLU A 110 0.09 -9.90 28.74
CA GLU A 110 1.13 -10.78 28.23
C GLU A 110 2.08 -10.07 27.27
N LEU A 111 1.57 -9.29 26.33
CA LEU A 111 2.36 -8.77 25.21
C LEU A 111 2.94 -7.38 25.39
N LEU A 112 2.31 -6.52 26.19
CA LEU A 112 2.68 -5.12 26.26
C LEU A 112 3.80 -4.88 27.29
N PRO A 113 4.68 -3.90 27.03
CA PRO A 113 5.75 -3.55 27.96
C PRO A 113 5.18 -2.99 29.27
N LYS A 114 5.94 -3.19 30.36
CA LYS A 114 5.61 -2.65 31.70
C LYS A 114 6.80 -1.81 32.19
N PRO A 115 6.62 -0.50 32.49
CA PRO A 115 5.37 0.28 32.41
C PRO A 115 4.91 0.52 30.96
N LEU A 116 3.62 0.85 30.79
CA LEU A 116 3.05 1.21 29.49
C LEU A 116 3.62 2.55 29.00
N PRO A 117 3.82 2.74 27.68
CA PRO A 117 4.18 4.04 27.12
C PRO A 117 3.13 5.10 27.43
N PRO A 118 3.54 6.36 27.74
CA PRO A 118 2.60 7.41 28.14
C PRO A 118 1.64 7.85 27.03
N ASN A 119 2.00 7.62 25.77
CA ASN A 119 1.19 7.91 24.59
C ASN A 119 0.22 6.78 24.20
N LEU A 120 0.25 5.64 24.90
CA LEU A 120 -0.58 4.47 24.62
C LEU A 120 -1.80 4.43 25.54
N THR A 121 -3.00 4.41 24.95
CA THR A 121 -4.26 4.10 25.63
C THR A 121 -4.79 2.76 25.15
N ILE A 122 -5.18 1.88 26.07
CA ILE A 122 -5.66 0.53 25.75
C ILE A 122 -7.13 0.42 26.12
N ASN A 123 -7.91 -0.14 25.20
CA ASN A 123 -9.28 -0.56 25.44
C ASN A 123 -9.33 -2.08 25.56
N THR A 124 -9.65 -2.57 26.77
CA THR A 124 -9.78 -3.99 27.09
C THR A 124 -11.23 -4.41 27.32
N THR A 125 -12.21 -3.65 26.82
CA THR A 125 -13.64 -3.90 27.05
C THR A 125 -14.12 -5.20 26.40
N TYR A 126 -13.49 -5.63 25.31
CA TYR A 126 -13.91 -6.78 24.51
C TYR A 126 -12.91 -7.91 24.66
N ASN A 127 -13.39 -9.11 24.99
CA ASN A 127 -12.52 -10.28 25.17
C ASN A 127 -12.38 -11.08 23.87
N HIS A 128 -13.38 -11.00 22.99
CA HIS A 128 -13.43 -11.67 21.71
C HIS A 128 -13.81 -10.70 20.58
N ILE A 129 -13.38 -10.98 19.34
CA ILE A 129 -13.76 -10.17 18.18
C ILE A 129 -15.28 -10.15 17.95
N TRP A 130 -15.97 -11.21 18.36
CA TRP A 130 -17.42 -11.37 18.22
C TRP A 130 -18.22 -10.57 19.26
N ASP A 131 -17.55 -10.04 20.29
CA ASP A 131 -18.18 -9.15 21.28
C ASP A 131 -18.41 -7.75 20.70
N LEU A 132 -17.82 -7.44 19.55
CA LEU A 132 -17.91 -6.13 18.93
C LEU A 132 -19.28 -5.91 18.28
N PRO A 133 -19.92 -4.75 18.52
CA PRO A 133 -21.21 -4.42 17.93
C PRO A 133 -21.31 -4.65 16.41
N PRO A 134 -20.38 -4.15 15.56
CA PRO A 134 -20.55 -4.24 14.10
C PRO A 134 -20.48 -5.67 13.54
N VAL A 135 -19.92 -6.64 14.25
CA VAL A 135 -19.69 -8.00 13.72
C VAL A 135 -20.41 -9.11 14.48
N SER A 136 -20.89 -8.83 15.70
CA SER A 136 -21.61 -9.80 16.54
C SER A 136 -22.81 -10.46 15.86
N GLN A 137 -23.53 -9.71 15.01
CA GLN A 137 -24.75 -10.18 14.35
C GLN A 137 -24.50 -10.91 13.03
N ILE A 138 -23.29 -10.84 12.47
CA ILE A 138 -22.96 -11.39 11.14
C ILE A 138 -21.97 -12.56 11.20
N GLN A 139 -21.76 -13.12 12.41
CA GLN A 139 -20.85 -14.26 12.61
C GLN A 139 -21.23 -15.47 11.75
N SER A 140 -22.53 -15.78 11.61
CA SER A 140 -23.01 -16.87 10.75
C SER A 140 -22.64 -16.64 9.28
N SER A 141 -22.86 -15.43 8.77
CA SER A 141 -22.50 -15.05 7.40
C SER A 141 -21.01 -15.22 7.13
N PHE A 142 -20.13 -14.84 8.06
CA PHE A 142 -18.68 -15.06 7.88
C PHE A 142 -18.27 -16.53 7.94
N LYS A 143 -18.96 -17.36 8.73
CA LYS A 143 -18.75 -18.82 8.71
C LYS A 143 -19.16 -19.42 7.36
N GLU A 144 -20.26 -18.95 6.77
CA GLU A 144 -20.69 -19.39 5.44
C GLU A 144 -19.74 -18.93 4.34
N MET A 145 -19.30 -17.67 4.37
CA MET A 145 -18.33 -17.11 3.42
C MET A 145 -16.98 -17.82 3.45
N TRP A 146 -16.53 -18.31 4.61
CA TRP A 146 -15.28 -19.06 4.72
C TRP A 146 -15.25 -20.31 3.81
N HIS A 147 -16.40 -20.91 3.52
CA HIS A 147 -16.48 -22.02 2.56
C HIS A 147 -16.28 -21.58 1.10
N GLN A 148 -16.45 -20.29 0.80
CA GLN A 148 -16.26 -19.67 -0.51
C GLN A 148 -14.82 -19.14 -0.70
N ASP A 149 -14.06 -18.95 0.38
CA ASP A 149 -12.71 -18.39 0.30
C ASP A 149 -11.72 -19.40 -0.30
N ARG A 150 -11.06 -18.98 -1.38
CA ARG A 150 -9.98 -19.72 -2.04
C ARG A 150 -8.74 -19.86 -1.15
N GLU A 151 -8.61 -19.01 -0.13
CA GLU A 151 -7.51 -18.96 0.83
C GLU A 151 -7.94 -19.35 2.25
N ARG A 152 -9.05 -20.08 2.40
CA ARG A 152 -9.63 -20.52 3.68
C ARG A 152 -8.68 -21.32 4.61
N ASP A 153 -7.55 -21.81 4.10
CA ASP A 153 -6.55 -22.52 4.89
C ASP A 153 -5.67 -21.57 5.72
N ILE A 154 -5.60 -20.29 5.31
CA ILE A 154 -4.84 -19.24 6.00
C ILE A 154 -5.75 -18.11 6.52
N HIS A 155 -7.02 -18.13 6.13
CA HIS A 155 -8.04 -17.20 6.60
C HIS A 155 -9.13 -17.92 7.38
N GLY A 156 -9.72 -17.22 8.34
CA GLY A 156 -10.85 -17.73 9.12
C GLY A 156 -11.90 -16.66 9.37
N PRO A 157 -13.13 -17.05 9.78
CA PRO A 157 -14.21 -16.10 10.05
C PRO A 157 -13.84 -14.98 11.02
N GLU A 158 -13.00 -15.27 12.01
CA GLU A 158 -12.52 -14.27 12.99
C GLU A 158 -11.62 -13.21 12.34
N LEU A 159 -10.82 -13.60 11.35
CA LEU A 159 -9.99 -12.66 10.60
C LEU A 159 -10.86 -11.74 9.74
N TYR A 160 -11.91 -12.28 9.10
CA TYR A 160 -12.90 -11.47 8.37
C TYR A 160 -13.60 -10.47 9.31
N ALA A 161 -13.90 -10.88 10.54
CA ALA A 161 -14.47 -10.00 11.54
C ALA A 161 -13.52 -8.87 11.95
N ILE A 162 -12.23 -9.15 12.16
CA ILE A 162 -11.21 -8.11 12.42
C ILE A 162 -11.17 -7.12 11.26
N TRP A 163 -11.05 -7.63 10.02
CA TRP A 163 -10.98 -6.82 8.81
C TRP A 163 -12.24 -5.95 8.62
N SER A 164 -13.43 -6.49 8.86
CA SER A 164 -14.71 -5.77 8.82
C SER A 164 -14.88 -4.74 9.96
N ALA A 165 -14.19 -4.92 11.09
CA ALA A 165 -14.29 -4.05 12.25
C ALA A 165 -13.35 -2.83 12.19
N LYS A 166 -12.38 -2.77 11.27
CA LYS A 166 -11.37 -1.69 11.18
C LYS A 166 -11.98 -0.27 11.14
N PRO A 167 -13.02 0.03 10.32
CA PRO A 167 -13.62 1.36 10.30
C PRO A 167 -14.23 1.72 11.66
N TRP A 168 -14.97 0.78 12.27
CA TRP A 168 -15.55 0.98 13.60
C TRP A 168 -14.47 1.21 14.67
N PHE A 169 -13.38 0.42 14.70
CA PHE A 169 -12.31 0.65 15.66
C PHE A 169 -11.76 2.07 15.53
N THR A 170 -11.48 2.51 14.30
CA THR A 170 -10.91 3.82 14.01
C THR A 170 -11.81 4.94 14.51
N GLU A 171 -13.10 4.86 14.19
CA GLU A 171 -14.11 5.83 14.61
C GLU A 171 -14.31 5.83 16.14
N GLN A 172 -14.38 4.66 16.78
CA GLN A 172 -14.55 4.55 18.22
C GLN A 172 -13.30 4.95 18.99
N GLY A 173 -12.10 4.66 18.49
CA GLY A 173 -10.84 5.13 19.06
C GLY A 173 -10.78 6.65 19.11
N MET A 174 -11.19 7.31 18.03
CA MET A 174 -11.35 8.76 17.96
C MET A 174 -12.34 9.29 19.01
N LYS A 175 -13.56 8.72 19.06
CA LYS A 175 -14.61 9.12 20.00
C LYS A 175 -14.15 8.98 21.46
N ASN A 176 -13.56 7.84 21.81
CA ASN A 176 -13.08 7.55 23.16
C ASN A 176 -11.90 8.41 23.59
N MET A 177 -11.12 8.92 22.63
CA MET A 177 -9.98 9.79 22.88
C MET A 177 -10.34 11.27 22.94
N GLY A 178 -11.62 11.63 22.98
CA GLY A 178 -12.07 13.02 23.16
C GLY A 178 -12.81 13.61 21.95
N GLY A 179 -13.20 12.79 20.99
CA GLY A 179 -14.05 13.20 19.87
C GLY A 179 -13.32 13.84 18.69
N ALA A 180 -14.07 14.18 17.65
CA ALA A 180 -13.57 14.70 16.38
C ALA A 180 -12.76 16.00 16.55
N ASP A 181 -13.19 16.93 17.40
CA ASP A 181 -12.54 18.25 17.56
C ASP A 181 -11.10 18.17 18.12
N ARG A 182 -10.73 17.03 18.72
CA ARG A 182 -9.39 16.82 19.28
C ARG A 182 -8.35 16.45 18.22
N TRP A 183 -8.78 15.99 17.04
CA TRP A 183 -7.88 15.37 16.06
C TRP A 183 -8.01 16.07 14.71
N ASP A 184 -6.87 16.33 14.09
CA ASP A 184 -6.86 16.82 12.72
C ASP A 184 -6.91 15.65 11.75
N TYR A 185 -6.28 14.52 12.12
CA TYR A 185 -6.35 13.26 11.40
C TYR A 185 -6.41 12.05 12.32
N VAL A 186 -7.10 11.01 11.88
CA VAL A 186 -7.18 9.71 12.56
C VAL A 186 -6.88 8.62 11.55
N PHE A 187 -6.00 7.69 11.90
CA PHE A 187 -5.62 6.59 11.04
C PHE A 187 -5.78 5.24 11.73
N TRP A 188 -6.33 4.30 10.98
CA TRP A 188 -6.11 2.88 11.21
C TRP A 188 -4.70 2.50 10.77
N ASN A 189 -4.00 1.72 11.59
CA ASN A 189 -2.83 0.99 11.15
C ASN A 189 -2.75 -0.36 11.86
N ASP A 190 -2.65 -1.46 11.10
CA ASP A 190 -2.38 -2.77 11.68
C ASP A 190 -1.02 -2.71 12.40
N ALA A 191 -0.99 -2.90 13.72
CA ALA A 191 0.27 -2.96 14.48
C ALA A 191 1.25 -4.00 13.90
N GLY A 192 0.73 -5.09 13.33
CA GLY A 192 1.52 -6.12 12.63
C GLY A 192 2.20 -5.66 11.33
N SER A 193 1.98 -4.42 10.88
CA SER A 193 2.76 -3.82 9.79
C SER A 193 4.15 -3.37 10.24
N PHE A 194 4.37 -3.15 11.53
CA PHE A 194 5.64 -2.72 12.13
C PHE A 194 6.56 -3.92 12.43
N ARG A 195 6.87 -4.68 11.37
CA ARG A 195 7.53 -6.00 11.51
C ARG A 195 9.01 -5.95 11.87
N VAL A 196 9.62 -4.78 11.73
CA VAL A 196 11.06 -4.57 11.98
C VAL A 196 11.26 -3.29 12.78
N PRO A 197 12.36 -3.18 13.53
CA PRO A 197 12.73 -1.93 14.18
C PRO A 197 12.86 -0.78 13.16
N HIS A 198 12.35 0.39 13.54
CA HIS A 198 12.30 1.59 12.70
C HIS A 198 12.81 2.82 13.47
N PRO A 199 13.19 3.90 12.75
CA PRO A 199 13.64 5.14 13.39
C PRO A 199 12.50 6.10 13.76
N PHE A 200 11.26 5.80 13.38
CA PHE A 200 10.13 6.71 13.56
C PHE A 200 9.85 7.00 15.05
N LYS A 201 9.62 8.28 15.36
CA LYS A 201 9.12 8.73 16.68
C LYS A 201 7.68 9.21 16.60
N ALA A 202 7.42 10.10 15.63
CA ALA A 202 6.08 10.53 15.21
C ALA A 202 5.76 9.89 13.86
N TRP A 203 4.73 9.06 13.78
CA TRP A 203 4.31 8.43 12.53
C TRP A 203 2.79 8.24 12.50
N PRO A 204 2.10 8.60 11.40
CA PRO A 204 2.57 9.41 10.28
C PRO A 204 3.15 10.76 10.73
N ALA A 205 4.12 11.29 9.98
CA ALA A 205 4.68 12.61 10.28
C ALA A 205 3.64 13.71 9.99
N PRO A 206 3.30 14.57 10.97
CA PRO A 206 2.25 15.58 10.81
C PRO A 206 2.42 16.49 9.59
N GLU A 207 3.64 16.95 9.34
CA GLU A 207 3.96 17.84 8.22
C GLU A 207 3.75 17.12 6.88
N ARG A 208 4.11 15.84 6.81
CA ARG A 208 3.93 15.04 5.60
C ARG A 208 2.45 14.82 5.30
N ILE A 209 1.64 14.53 6.32
CA ILE A 209 0.19 14.41 6.17
C ILE A 209 -0.42 15.72 5.68
N HIS A 210 -0.04 16.85 6.29
CA HIS A 210 -0.53 18.16 5.86
C HIS A 210 -0.25 18.43 4.38
N GLN A 211 0.99 18.20 3.93
CA GLN A 211 1.40 18.39 2.53
C GLN A 211 0.59 17.52 1.55
N ILE A 212 0.30 16.27 1.93
CA ILE A 212 -0.51 15.38 1.10
C ILE A 212 -1.91 15.97 0.91
N TRP A 213 -2.54 16.43 1.99
CA TRP A 213 -3.89 16.99 1.92
C TRP A 213 -3.95 18.35 1.22
N GLU A 214 -2.95 19.23 1.39
CA GLU A 214 -2.85 20.46 0.61
C GLU A 214 -2.77 20.17 -0.90
N ARG A 215 -2.08 19.10 -1.28
CA ARG A 215 -1.84 18.75 -2.68
C ARG A 215 -3.01 18.03 -3.35
N VAL A 216 -3.56 17.00 -2.71
CA VAL A 216 -4.57 16.10 -3.33
C VAL A 216 -5.87 15.98 -2.54
N GLY A 217 -5.94 16.57 -1.34
CA GLY A 217 -7.13 16.55 -0.49
C GLY A 217 -8.31 17.31 -1.09
N GLY A 218 -8.05 18.36 -1.88
CA GLY A 218 -9.10 19.21 -2.44
C GLY A 218 -9.83 20.04 -1.37
N ARG A 219 -10.83 20.84 -1.79
CA ARG A 219 -11.62 21.70 -0.89
C ARG A 219 -13.05 21.22 -0.64
N GLU A 220 -13.57 20.31 -1.47
CA GLU A 220 -15.00 20.01 -1.52
C GLU A 220 -15.40 18.90 -0.55
N GLU A 221 -14.70 17.76 -0.58
CA GLU A 221 -15.06 16.59 0.20
C GLU A 221 -13.86 16.08 1.00
N SER A 222 -14.07 15.76 2.28
CA SER A 222 -13.03 15.12 3.09
C SER A 222 -12.76 13.71 2.56
N LYS A 223 -11.48 13.40 2.35
CA LYS A 223 -11.01 12.16 1.71
C LYS A 223 -10.34 11.21 2.70
N ILE A 224 -10.42 9.90 2.41
CA ILE A 224 -9.63 8.87 3.08
C ILE A 224 -8.40 8.53 2.23
N ILE A 225 -7.25 8.40 2.87
CA ILE A 225 -6.04 7.87 2.23
C ILE A 225 -5.97 6.36 2.36
N PHE A 226 -5.59 5.68 1.27
CA PHE A 226 -5.23 4.27 1.24
C PHE A 226 -3.89 4.06 0.51
N PRO A 227 -3.05 3.11 0.94
CA PRO A 227 -1.98 2.62 0.09
C PRO A 227 -2.50 1.57 -0.89
N ILE A 228 -1.86 1.49 -2.06
CA ILE A 228 -2.21 0.52 -3.11
C ILE A 228 -0.96 -0.15 -3.70
N PHE A 229 -1.09 -1.41 -4.12
CA PHE A 229 -0.06 -2.15 -4.83
C PHE A 229 0.01 -1.78 -6.31
N ASP A 230 -1.16 -1.74 -6.93
CA ASP A 230 -1.34 -1.53 -8.36
C ASP A 230 -2.62 -0.73 -8.66
N MET A 231 -2.81 -0.37 -9.93
CA MET A 231 -4.06 0.18 -10.42
C MET A 231 -5.06 -0.90 -10.83
N PHE A 232 -6.33 -0.50 -10.93
CA PHE A 232 -7.39 -1.33 -11.47
C PHE A 232 -7.09 -1.76 -12.91
N LYS A 233 -7.51 -2.96 -13.28
CA LYS A 233 -7.28 -3.51 -14.61
C LYS A 233 -8.26 -2.88 -15.60
N PRO A 234 -7.93 -2.79 -16.91
CA PRO A 234 -8.83 -2.21 -17.91
C PRO A 234 -10.23 -2.83 -17.97
N ARG A 235 -10.40 -4.09 -17.54
CA ARG A 235 -11.70 -4.76 -17.46
C ARG A 235 -12.62 -4.17 -16.37
N ASP A 236 -12.04 -3.65 -15.29
CA ASP A 236 -12.76 -3.12 -14.14
C ASP A 236 -13.43 -1.78 -14.48
N ARG A 237 -13.05 -1.16 -15.61
CA ARG A 237 -13.72 0.01 -16.20
C ARG A 237 -15.23 -0.16 -16.34
N TYR A 238 -15.66 -1.39 -16.62
CA TYR A 238 -17.06 -1.76 -16.88
C TYR A 238 -17.76 -2.37 -15.66
N TRP A 239 -17.07 -2.46 -14.52
CA TRP A 239 -17.64 -2.98 -13.28
C TRP A 239 -18.79 -2.09 -12.81
N LYS A 240 -19.82 -2.71 -12.24
CA LYS A 240 -20.98 -2.05 -11.67
C LYS A 240 -21.22 -2.55 -10.25
N GLU A 241 -21.95 -1.77 -9.45
CA GLU A 241 -22.29 -2.14 -8.08
C GLU A 241 -22.94 -3.53 -7.96
N GLU A 242 -23.79 -3.91 -8.93
CA GLU A 242 -24.44 -5.22 -8.95
C GLU A 242 -23.50 -6.41 -9.18
N ASP A 243 -22.30 -6.18 -9.71
CA ASP A 243 -21.30 -7.24 -9.93
C ASP A 243 -20.68 -7.71 -8.60
N GLY A 244 -20.89 -6.97 -7.50
CA GLY A 244 -20.40 -7.29 -6.17
C GLY A 244 -18.92 -6.92 -5.97
N PRO A 245 -18.28 -7.38 -4.88
CA PRO A 245 -16.93 -6.97 -4.53
C PRO A 245 -15.85 -7.29 -5.58
N ILE A 246 -14.92 -6.37 -5.78
CA ILE A 246 -13.81 -6.49 -6.76
C ILE A 246 -12.68 -7.33 -6.17
N ASP A 247 -12.57 -8.59 -6.60
CA ASP A 247 -11.54 -9.54 -6.16
C ASP A 247 -10.19 -9.30 -6.85
N GLU A 248 -9.56 -8.17 -6.53
CA GLU A 248 -8.25 -7.74 -7.01
C GLU A 248 -7.34 -7.26 -5.87
N GLU A 249 -6.03 -7.45 -6.01
CA GLU A 249 -5.03 -6.97 -5.05
C GLU A 249 -4.61 -5.51 -5.34
N VAL A 250 -5.59 -4.59 -5.33
CA VAL A 250 -5.35 -3.16 -5.54
C VAL A 250 -5.01 -2.48 -4.22
N SER A 251 -5.97 -2.46 -3.28
CA SER A 251 -5.81 -1.76 -1.99
C SER A 251 -5.04 -2.55 -0.94
N ILE A 252 -4.39 -1.82 -0.03
CA ILE A 252 -3.72 -2.36 1.15
C ILE A 252 -4.58 -2.06 2.38
N GLY A 253 -5.27 -3.07 2.91
CA GLY A 253 -6.17 -2.90 4.06
C GLY A 253 -5.47 -2.64 5.41
N SER A 254 -4.13 -2.69 5.47
CA SER A 254 -3.38 -2.54 6.72
C SER A 254 -3.24 -1.09 7.20
N PHE A 255 -3.58 -0.10 6.37
CA PHE A 255 -3.52 1.31 6.72
C PHE A 255 -4.59 2.09 5.99
N PHE A 256 -5.28 2.98 6.70
CA PHE A 256 -6.13 4.02 6.09
C PHE A 256 -6.45 5.11 7.09
N GLY A 257 -6.97 6.24 6.62
CA GLY A 257 -7.53 7.25 7.51
C GLY A 257 -7.64 8.62 6.85
N GLY A 258 -7.86 9.63 7.67
CA GLY A 258 -8.04 11.00 7.19
C GLY A 258 -8.62 11.90 8.28
N PRO A 259 -9.17 13.06 7.90
CA PRO A 259 -9.89 13.92 8.83
C PRO A 259 -11.06 13.17 9.49
N PRO A 260 -11.45 13.51 10.73
CA PRO A 260 -12.57 12.90 11.44
C PRO A 260 -13.85 12.71 10.59
N SER A 261 -14.25 13.75 9.84
CA SER A 261 -15.41 13.72 8.95
C SER A 261 -15.29 12.67 7.83
N ALA A 262 -14.08 12.45 7.31
CA ALA A 262 -13.83 11.40 6.32
C ALA A 262 -13.95 10.01 6.95
N VAL A 263 -13.44 9.83 8.18
CA VAL A 263 -13.51 8.55 8.92
C VAL A 263 -14.95 8.19 9.26
N GLU A 264 -15.76 9.16 9.70
CA GLU A 264 -17.18 8.96 9.97
C GLU A 264 -17.95 8.59 8.70
N TRP A 265 -17.74 9.35 7.61
CA TRP A 265 -18.33 9.03 6.30
C TRP A 265 -17.94 7.62 5.84
N TYR A 266 -16.65 7.30 5.88
CA TYR A 266 -16.15 6.01 5.43
C TYR A 266 -16.71 4.86 6.26
N THR A 267 -16.80 5.03 7.58
CA THR A 267 -17.39 4.03 8.49
C THR A 267 -18.86 3.79 8.15
N SER A 268 -19.63 4.85 7.93
CA SER A 268 -21.04 4.76 7.52
C SER A 268 -21.18 4.04 6.18
N MET A 269 -20.42 4.46 5.16
CA MET A 269 -20.49 3.87 3.83
C MET A 269 -20.04 2.42 3.81
N PHE A 270 -18.97 2.11 4.54
CA PHE A 270 -18.45 0.75 4.66
C PHE A 270 -19.53 -0.18 5.18
N TYR A 271 -20.22 0.17 6.26
CA TYR A 271 -21.24 -0.72 6.82
C TYR A 271 -22.51 -0.81 5.97
N ALA A 272 -22.94 0.29 5.34
CA ALA A 272 -24.07 0.26 4.42
C ALA A 272 -23.85 -0.70 3.22
N TYR A 273 -22.69 -0.60 2.57
CA TYR A 273 -22.37 -1.46 1.43
C TYR A 273 -22.00 -2.89 1.85
N ARG A 274 -21.40 -3.07 3.04
CA ARG A 274 -21.14 -4.40 3.60
C ARG A 274 -22.45 -5.14 3.78
N ASP A 275 -23.41 -4.53 4.46
CA ASP A 275 -24.69 -5.16 4.77
C ASP A 275 -25.49 -5.44 3.48
N HIS A 276 -25.39 -4.54 2.50
CA HIS A 276 -25.94 -4.77 1.16
C HIS A 276 -25.35 -5.98 0.45
N TYR A 277 -24.02 -6.11 0.41
CA TYR A 277 -23.38 -7.28 -0.23
C TYR A 277 -23.60 -8.57 0.55
N ILE A 278 -23.68 -8.52 1.89
CA ILE A 278 -24.13 -9.66 2.70
C ILE A 278 -25.56 -10.08 2.29
N SER A 279 -26.48 -9.13 2.11
CA SER A 279 -27.86 -9.44 1.74
C SER A 279 -27.99 -10.11 0.37
N LYS A 280 -26.98 -9.93 -0.50
CA LYS A 280 -26.85 -10.58 -1.81
C LYS A 280 -26.03 -11.87 -1.77
N SER A 281 -25.63 -12.35 -0.58
CA SER A 281 -24.75 -13.50 -0.39
C SER A 281 -23.39 -13.37 -1.10
N SER A 282 -22.92 -12.15 -1.33
CA SER A 282 -21.61 -11.91 -1.94
C SER A 282 -20.48 -12.14 -0.94
N PHE A 283 -19.34 -12.66 -1.40
CA PHE A 283 -18.16 -12.84 -0.57
C PHE A 283 -17.49 -11.48 -0.26
N ILE A 284 -17.53 -11.06 1.01
CA ILE A 284 -16.87 -9.85 1.53
C ILE A 284 -15.86 -10.18 2.64
N GLY A 285 -15.39 -11.43 2.69
CA GLY A 285 -14.51 -11.90 3.75
C GLY A 285 -13.20 -11.13 3.81
N LYS A 286 -12.66 -10.70 2.66
CA LYS A 286 -11.42 -9.92 2.55
C LYS A 286 -11.74 -8.42 2.48
N ASP A 287 -11.09 -7.61 3.32
CA ASP A 287 -11.31 -6.16 3.32
C ASP A 287 -10.91 -5.51 1.98
N GLN A 288 -9.79 -5.93 1.40
CA GLN A 288 -9.27 -5.36 0.15
C GLN A 288 -10.31 -5.40 -0.98
N THR A 289 -11.00 -6.53 -1.16
CA THR A 289 -11.95 -6.70 -2.27
C THR A 289 -13.16 -5.77 -2.12
N PHE A 290 -13.57 -5.56 -0.87
CA PHE A 290 -14.63 -4.64 -0.52
C PHE A 290 -14.19 -3.18 -0.64
N ILE A 291 -13.02 -2.81 -0.12
CA ILE A 291 -12.44 -1.47 -0.20
C ILE A 291 -12.31 -1.02 -1.66
N ASN A 292 -11.81 -1.90 -2.54
CA ASN A 292 -11.68 -1.61 -3.97
C ASN A 292 -13.01 -1.18 -4.60
N SER A 293 -14.11 -1.81 -4.18
CA SER A 293 -15.45 -1.50 -4.68
C SER A 293 -15.89 -0.11 -4.25
N LEU A 294 -15.63 0.26 -2.99
CA LEU A 294 -15.90 1.61 -2.49
C LEU A 294 -15.06 2.66 -3.23
N ILE A 295 -13.80 2.37 -3.55
CA ILE A 295 -12.94 3.26 -4.34
C ILE A 295 -13.54 3.52 -5.73
N LEU A 296 -14.02 2.49 -6.44
CA LEU A 296 -14.65 2.71 -7.76
C LEU A 296 -15.99 3.45 -7.66
N LEU A 297 -16.77 3.21 -6.61
CA LEU A 297 -18.06 3.88 -6.41
C LEU A 297 -17.93 5.35 -5.98
N PHE A 298 -16.89 5.69 -5.21
CA PHE A 298 -16.70 7.01 -4.62
C PHE A 298 -15.28 7.56 -4.81
N PRO A 299 -14.72 7.60 -6.03
CA PRO A 299 -13.30 7.92 -6.21
C PRO A 299 -12.92 9.34 -5.78
N SER A 300 -13.87 10.29 -5.75
CA SER A 300 -13.66 11.64 -5.22
C SER A 300 -13.36 11.65 -3.71
N ARG A 301 -13.73 10.59 -2.98
CA ARG A 301 -13.59 10.46 -1.53
C ARG A 301 -12.31 9.73 -1.11
N PHE A 302 -11.47 9.32 -2.07
CA PHE A 302 -10.24 8.60 -1.79
C PHE A 302 -9.02 9.28 -2.41
N ILE A 303 -7.91 9.22 -1.68
CA ILE A 303 -6.56 9.51 -2.18
C ILE A 303 -5.65 8.29 -1.94
N GLY A 304 -4.63 8.15 -2.76
CA GLY A 304 -3.78 6.97 -2.81
C GLY A 304 -2.31 7.25 -2.50
N ILE A 305 -1.64 6.28 -1.87
CA ILE A 305 -0.18 6.15 -1.90
C ILE A 305 0.14 5.00 -2.87
N TYR A 306 0.72 5.33 -4.01
CA TYR A 306 1.01 4.35 -5.05
C TYR A 306 2.52 4.27 -5.31
N LEU A 307 3.14 3.17 -4.85
CA LEU A 307 4.58 2.94 -5.05
C LEU A 307 4.94 2.84 -6.53
N ASN A 308 4.06 2.22 -7.33
CA ASN A 308 4.31 1.91 -8.72
C ASN A 308 3.69 2.93 -9.69
N TYR A 309 3.39 4.15 -9.21
CA TYR A 309 2.80 5.18 -10.04
C TYR A 309 3.68 5.48 -11.27
N PRO A 310 3.23 5.18 -12.50
CA PRO A 310 4.08 5.23 -13.69
C PRO A 310 4.46 6.67 -14.07
N HIS A 311 3.71 7.66 -13.59
CA HIS A 311 4.00 9.08 -13.78
C HIS A 311 4.80 9.69 -12.63
N SER A 312 5.11 8.92 -11.59
CA SER A 312 5.95 9.38 -10.50
C SER A 312 7.38 9.58 -10.98
N PRO A 313 8.04 10.71 -10.64
CA PRO A 313 9.47 10.87 -10.84
C PRO A 313 10.33 9.86 -10.04
N ALA A 314 9.76 9.19 -9.04
CA ALA A 314 10.43 8.05 -8.41
C ALA A 314 10.63 6.87 -9.37
N TRP A 315 9.78 6.74 -10.39
CA TRP A 315 9.81 5.62 -11.33
C TRP A 315 10.83 5.87 -12.44
N THR A 316 12.09 5.56 -12.17
CA THR A 316 13.14 5.60 -13.20
C THR A 316 13.26 4.28 -13.94
N LEU A 317 13.15 4.34 -15.27
CA LEU A 317 13.80 3.34 -16.11
C LEU A 317 15.31 3.63 -16.13
N PRO A 318 16.17 2.60 -16.13
CA PRO A 318 17.60 2.82 -16.26
C PRO A 318 17.92 3.47 -17.59
N SER A 319 19.00 4.25 -17.62
CA SER A 319 19.49 4.99 -18.79
C SER A 319 19.84 4.12 -20.01
N SER A 320 19.91 2.80 -19.83
CA SER A 320 20.37 1.83 -20.82
C SER A 320 19.90 0.42 -20.43
N VAL A 321 19.51 -0.42 -21.41
CA VAL A 321 19.29 -1.86 -21.23
C VAL A 321 20.57 -2.67 -21.08
N LEU A 322 21.69 -2.13 -21.56
CA LEU A 322 23.03 -2.66 -21.33
C LEU A 322 23.55 -2.28 -19.93
N ASN A 323 22.87 -1.39 -19.22
CA ASN A 323 23.15 -1.14 -17.82
C ASN A 323 22.92 -2.44 -17.04
N HIS A 324 23.94 -2.89 -16.32
CA HIS A 324 23.86 -4.07 -15.47
C HIS A 324 22.68 -3.99 -14.49
N ARG A 325 22.27 -2.78 -14.06
CA ARG A 325 21.08 -2.54 -13.24
C ARG A 325 19.77 -2.88 -13.95
N TRP A 326 19.64 -2.59 -15.25
CA TRP A 326 18.48 -3.02 -16.04
C TRP A 326 18.44 -4.54 -16.18
N LEU A 327 19.58 -5.15 -16.54
CA LEU A 327 19.68 -6.60 -16.64
C LEU A 327 19.37 -7.27 -15.29
N ARG A 328 19.82 -6.68 -14.17
CA ARG A 328 19.49 -7.12 -12.81
C ARG A 328 18.00 -6.95 -12.52
N TYR A 329 17.39 -5.82 -12.87
CA TYR A 329 15.95 -5.58 -12.73
C TYR A 329 15.13 -6.59 -13.53
N MET A 330 15.42 -6.74 -14.83
CA MET A 330 14.72 -7.67 -15.71
C MET A 330 14.90 -9.11 -15.26
N ARG A 331 16.11 -9.50 -14.87
CA ARG A 331 16.35 -10.81 -14.29
C ARG A 331 15.56 -10.99 -13.00
N LYS A 332 15.58 -10.03 -12.08
CA LYS A 332 14.85 -10.18 -10.82
C LYS A 332 13.34 -10.26 -11.08
N LYS A 333 12.80 -9.34 -11.88
CA LYS A 333 11.38 -9.28 -12.24
C LYS A 333 10.87 -10.52 -12.96
N TYR A 334 11.60 -11.03 -13.95
CA TYR A 334 11.10 -12.10 -14.82
C TYR A 334 11.68 -13.49 -14.54
N LEU A 335 12.84 -13.59 -13.88
CA LEU A 335 13.52 -14.87 -13.62
C LEU A 335 13.59 -15.24 -12.13
N THR A 336 13.50 -14.27 -11.21
CA THR A 336 13.50 -14.55 -9.77
C THR A 336 12.33 -13.84 -9.11
N THR A 337 11.11 -14.30 -9.41
CA THR A 337 9.82 -13.75 -8.94
C THR A 337 9.66 -13.63 -7.42
N TRP A 338 10.66 -14.03 -6.64
CA TRP A 338 10.66 -14.07 -5.17
C TRP A 338 11.63 -13.08 -4.51
N VAL A 339 12.40 -12.30 -5.27
CA VAL A 339 13.37 -11.36 -4.71
C VAL A 339 12.88 -9.93 -4.91
N GLU A 340 12.59 -9.22 -3.82
CA GLU A 340 12.20 -7.80 -3.82
C GLU A 340 13.16 -7.00 -4.72
N THR A 341 12.62 -6.41 -5.80
CA THR A 341 13.42 -5.66 -6.78
C THR A 341 13.69 -4.26 -6.22
N ARG A 342 14.86 -4.05 -5.60
CA ARG A 342 15.32 -2.74 -5.10
C ARG A 342 15.93 -1.83 -6.17
N ALA A 343 16.05 -2.32 -7.41
CA ALA A 343 16.69 -1.56 -8.47
C ALA A 343 15.88 -0.29 -8.77
N LEU A 344 16.59 0.82 -9.04
CA LEU A 344 16.04 2.06 -9.61
C LEU A 344 15.20 2.88 -8.61
N GLY A 345 15.63 2.92 -7.36
CA GLY A 345 14.97 3.69 -6.30
C GLY A 345 13.66 3.10 -5.80
N ARG A 346 13.37 1.82 -6.12
CA ARG A 346 12.30 1.06 -5.48
C ARG A 346 12.67 0.75 -4.04
N CYS A 347 11.76 1.08 -3.15
CA CYS A 347 11.85 0.80 -1.73
C CYS A 347 11.70 -0.72 -1.46
N LYS A 348 11.82 -1.13 -0.20
CA LYS A 348 11.84 -2.56 0.20
C LYS A 348 10.51 -3.28 -0.11
N SER A 349 9.70 -3.57 0.89
CA SER A 349 8.44 -4.28 0.67
C SER A 349 7.37 -3.29 0.23
N GLU A 350 6.64 -3.61 -0.85
CA GLU A 350 5.51 -2.80 -1.30
C GLU A 350 4.43 -2.71 -0.20
N TYR A 351 4.29 -3.79 0.60
CA TYR A 351 3.37 -3.89 1.74
C TYR A 351 3.64 -2.87 2.85
N THR A 352 4.85 -2.32 2.97
CA THR A 352 5.20 -1.35 4.02
C THR A 352 5.73 -0.03 3.46
N TYR A 353 5.63 0.19 2.14
CA TYR A 353 6.11 1.42 1.52
C TYR A 353 5.44 2.67 2.11
N TYR A 354 4.15 2.58 2.46
CA TYR A 354 3.42 3.70 3.05
C TYR A 354 4.04 4.17 4.38
N GLN A 355 4.72 3.29 5.13
CA GLN A 355 5.44 3.68 6.33
C GLN A 355 6.59 4.63 6.00
N PHE A 356 7.40 4.28 4.99
CA PHE A 356 8.43 5.16 4.48
C PHE A 356 7.84 6.46 3.90
N PHE A 357 6.78 6.35 3.09
CA PHE A 357 6.17 7.50 2.43
C PHE A 357 5.63 8.55 3.41
N LEU A 358 5.10 8.09 4.54
CA LEU A 358 4.46 8.91 5.57
C LEU A 358 5.39 9.30 6.72
N ALA A 359 6.61 8.77 6.78
CA ALA A 359 7.60 9.15 7.79
C ALA A 359 8.14 10.56 7.56
N ASP A 360 8.81 11.14 8.56
CA ASP A 360 9.52 12.41 8.41
C ASP A 360 10.82 12.25 7.60
N LYS A 361 11.40 13.36 7.13
CA LYS A 361 12.61 13.34 6.31
C LYS A 361 13.82 12.69 6.98
N ALA A 362 14.03 12.90 8.27
CA ALA A 362 15.17 12.34 8.98
C ALA A 362 15.04 10.81 9.05
N SER A 363 13.87 10.32 9.47
CA SER A 363 13.55 8.90 9.50
C SER A 363 13.67 8.23 8.12
N ARG A 364 13.18 8.88 7.06
CA ARG A 364 13.32 8.39 5.67
C ARG A 364 14.78 8.30 5.25
N SER A 365 15.58 9.31 5.59
CA SER A 365 17.02 9.34 5.25
C SER A 365 17.77 8.20 5.93
N GLU A 366 17.46 7.92 7.20
CA GLU A 366 18.04 6.80 7.94
C GLU A 366 17.63 5.44 7.33
N LEU A 367 16.35 5.27 7.00
CA LEU A 367 15.88 4.05 6.33
C LEU A 367 16.52 3.86 4.96
N GLN A 368 16.64 4.92 4.16
CA GLN A 368 17.32 4.88 2.86
C GLN A 368 18.77 4.40 3.03
N GLU A 369 19.51 4.95 3.99
CA GLU A 369 20.90 4.55 4.24
C GLU A 369 21.00 3.08 4.66
N LYS A 370 20.15 2.64 5.60
CA LYS A 370 20.07 1.25 6.02
C LYS A 370 19.76 0.34 4.83
N TRP A 371 18.81 0.72 3.97
CA TRP A 371 18.42 -0.08 2.81
C TRP A 371 19.47 -0.09 1.70
N LEU A 372 20.21 1.00 1.50
CA LEU A 372 21.35 1.03 0.59
C LEU A 372 22.43 0.03 1.03
N VAL A 373 22.74 0.00 2.33
CA VAL A 373 23.71 -0.95 2.89
C VAL A 373 23.21 -2.39 2.75
N GLU A 374 21.94 -2.65 3.10
CA GLU A 374 21.31 -3.98 2.94
C GLU A 374 21.17 -4.41 1.47
N ALA A 375 21.11 -3.47 0.52
CA ALA A 375 20.89 -3.77 -0.91
C ALA A 375 22.15 -4.32 -1.60
N ARG A 376 23.32 -4.14 -0.96
CA ARG A 376 24.56 -4.79 -1.37
C ARG A 376 24.40 -6.29 -1.20
N ASP A 377 24.11 -6.99 -2.30
CA ASP A 377 23.96 -8.44 -2.30
C ASP A 377 25.24 -9.11 -2.84
N ASN A 378 25.32 -10.43 -2.67
CA ASN A 378 26.43 -11.24 -3.16
C ASN A 378 26.67 -11.09 -4.68
N TRP A 379 25.73 -10.52 -5.44
CA TRP A 379 25.93 -10.24 -6.86
C TRP A 379 26.93 -9.10 -7.04
N ASP A 380 26.75 -7.99 -6.31
CA ASP A 380 27.63 -6.83 -6.39
C ASP A 380 29.05 -7.21 -5.91
N ASP A 381 29.15 -8.03 -4.87
CA ASP A 381 30.43 -8.55 -4.38
C ASP A 381 31.08 -9.57 -5.35
N ARG A 382 30.28 -10.40 -6.05
CA ARG A 382 30.80 -11.46 -6.95
C ARG A 382 31.32 -10.92 -8.28
N TYR A 383 30.71 -9.87 -8.83
CA TYR A 383 31.12 -9.31 -10.12
C TYR A 383 32.19 -8.23 -10.00
N GLY A 384 32.71 -7.97 -8.79
CA GLY A 384 33.85 -7.06 -8.58
C GLY A 384 33.56 -5.61 -8.93
N ASN A 385 32.30 -5.26 -9.21
CA ASN A 385 31.87 -3.89 -9.36
C ASN A 385 31.75 -3.33 -7.95
N GLY A 386 32.89 -2.87 -7.40
CA GLY A 386 32.96 -2.10 -6.16
C GLY A 386 32.30 -0.72 -6.25
N ASP A 387 31.34 -0.56 -7.16
CA ASP A 387 30.55 0.65 -7.30
C ASP A 387 29.76 0.81 -6.01
N LYS A 388 30.06 1.90 -5.29
CA LYS A 388 29.29 2.26 -4.11
C LYS A 388 27.83 2.45 -4.53
N PRO A 389 26.84 2.05 -3.71
CA PRO A 389 25.45 2.37 -3.97
C PRO A 389 25.33 3.86 -4.29
N GLU A 390 24.72 4.17 -5.43
CA GLU A 390 24.59 5.56 -5.89
C GLU A 390 23.30 6.16 -5.36
N GLU A 391 23.17 7.49 -5.45
CA GLU A 391 21.95 8.20 -5.09
C GLU A 391 20.71 7.70 -5.86
N ILE A 392 20.92 7.18 -7.08
CA ILE A 392 19.84 6.56 -7.87
C ILE A 392 19.33 5.23 -7.32
N ASP A 393 20.08 4.59 -6.44
CA ASP A 393 19.68 3.35 -5.76
C ASP A 393 18.90 3.63 -4.47
N ARG A 394 18.87 4.89 -3.99
CA ARG A 394 18.08 5.26 -2.80
C ARG A 394 16.59 5.12 -3.11
N CYS A 395 15.86 4.51 -2.18
CA CYS A 395 14.41 4.48 -2.18
C CYS A 395 13.83 5.90 -2.34
N ARG A 396 12.82 6.09 -3.21
CA ARG A 396 12.28 7.41 -3.54
C ARG A 396 10.83 7.58 -3.10
N LEU A 397 10.46 8.83 -2.84
CA LEU A 397 9.07 9.22 -2.63
C LEU A 397 8.36 9.33 -3.97
N THR A 398 7.25 8.60 -4.08
CA THR A 398 6.26 8.84 -5.11
C THR A 398 5.37 10.01 -4.70
N GLU A 399 4.38 10.29 -5.52
CA GLU A 399 3.37 11.28 -5.23
C GLU A 399 2.12 10.62 -4.65
N ALA A 400 1.39 11.37 -3.82
CA ALA A 400 0.03 10.99 -3.49
C ALA A 400 -0.86 11.23 -4.71
N ILE A 401 -1.86 10.39 -4.92
CA ILE A 401 -2.76 10.48 -6.06
C ILE A 401 -4.19 10.77 -5.61
N SER A 402 -4.96 11.44 -6.45
CA SER A 402 -6.44 11.42 -6.39
C SER A 402 -6.90 10.18 -7.14
N PHE A 403 -7.75 9.33 -6.55
CA PHE A 403 -8.27 8.17 -7.29
C PHE A 403 -9.13 8.61 -8.46
N GLU A 404 -9.88 9.71 -8.34
CA GLU A 404 -10.66 10.24 -9.45
C GLU A 404 -9.79 10.60 -10.67
N ASP A 405 -8.67 11.28 -10.44
CA ASP A 405 -7.76 11.67 -11.51
C ASP A 405 -7.01 10.46 -12.07
N ALA A 406 -6.55 9.57 -11.20
CA ALA A 406 -5.82 8.36 -11.59
C ALA A 406 -6.69 7.41 -12.42
N LEU A 407 -7.94 7.18 -12.03
CA LEU A 407 -8.86 6.30 -12.77
C LEU A 407 -9.23 6.89 -14.13
N ARG A 408 -9.36 8.23 -14.25
CA ARG A 408 -9.59 8.91 -15.52
C ARG A 408 -8.32 9.07 -16.38
N GLY A 409 -7.17 8.58 -15.94
CA GLY A 409 -5.95 8.54 -16.75
C GLY A 409 -6.11 7.60 -17.95
N ASP A 410 -5.52 7.98 -19.10
CA ASP A 410 -5.54 7.19 -20.35
C ASP A 410 -4.90 5.79 -20.21
N ASP A 411 -4.06 5.60 -19.19
CA ASP A 411 -3.40 4.35 -18.86
C ASP A 411 -4.21 3.43 -17.92
N VAL A 412 -5.30 3.92 -17.33
CA VAL A 412 -6.17 3.14 -16.44
C VAL A 412 -7.52 2.88 -17.10
N PHE A 413 -8.47 3.82 -17.02
CA PHE A 413 -9.75 3.70 -17.70
C PHE A 413 -9.88 4.66 -18.86
N GLY A 414 -9.37 5.89 -18.77
CA GLY A 414 -9.50 6.95 -19.79
C GLY A 414 -10.42 8.09 -19.36
N HIS A 415 -10.23 9.26 -19.97
CA HIS A 415 -10.85 10.52 -19.53
C HIS A 415 -12.39 10.57 -19.57
N ASP A 416 -13.01 9.71 -20.38
CA ASP A 416 -14.46 9.58 -20.51
C ASP A 416 -15.09 8.65 -19.47
N TRP A 417 -14.27 8.03 -18.60
CA TRP A 417 -14.77 7.16 -17.55
C TRP A 417 -15.53 7.96 -16.48
N ASN A 418 -16.66 7.39 -16.07
CA ASN A 418 -17.48 7.89 -14.97
C ASN A 418 -17.62 6.82 -13.90
N PRO A 419 -17.64 7.19 -12.60
CA PRO A 419 -17.93 6.24 -11.53
C PRO A 419 -19.25 5.50 -11.78
N PRO A 420 -19.36 4.21 -11.41
CA PRO A 420 -20.59 3.45 -11.59
C PRO A 420 -21.79 4.10 -10.87
N HIS A 421 -22.99 3.80 -11.37
CA HIS A 421 -24.21 4.23 -10.70
C HIS A 421 -24.31 3.61 -9.30
N ARG A 422 -24.73 4.42 -8.33
CA ARG A 422 -24.88 4.05 -6.92
C ARG A 422 -26.35 3.84 -6.63
N ASN A 423 -26.76 2.59 -6.43
CA ASN A 423 -28.11 2.17 -6.12
C ASN A 423 -28.45 2.38 -4.63
N LEU A 424 -27.45 2.28 -3.76
CA LEU A 424 -27.54 2.73 -2.37
C LEU A 424 -27.28 4.24 -2.30
N LEU A 425 -28.36 5.01 -2.33
CA LEU A 425 -28.35 6.39 -1.86
C LEU A 425 -28.78 6.35 -0.39
N LEU A 426 -27.84 6.65 0.51
CA LEU A 426 -28.12 6.86 1.93
C LEU A 426 -28.69 8.25 2.19
#